data_AF-A0A1X6ZWT3-F1
#
_entry.id   AF-A0A1X6ZWT3-F1
#
_cell.length_a   1.000
_cell.length_b   1.000
_cell.length_c   1.000
_cell.angle_alpha   90.00
_cell.angle_beta   90.00
_cell.angle_gamma   90.00
#
_symmetry.space_group_name_H-M   'P 1'
#
loop_
_entity.id
_entity.type
_entity.pdbx_description
1 polymer ?
#
loop_
_entity_poly.entity_id
_entity_poly.type
_entity_poly.pdbx_seq_one_letter_code
_entity_poly.pdbx_strand_id
1 'polypeptide(L)' 'MSIKQRIQKLEQNNNGEMIIYITDPHTVDDEPIIRQACVDGRWIDRKSGETQDSFLERTNPTERHSVCIESSVESL' A
#
# COMPACT_ATOMS: atom_id res chain seq x y z
N MET A 1 -5.31 10.03 -16.04
CA MET A 1 -5.69 9.13 -14.94
C MET A 1 -4.49 9.04 -14.01
N SER A 2 -4.64 9.42 -12.74
CA SER A 2 -3.53 9.41 -11.78
C SER A 2 -3.11 7.98 -11.41
N ILE A 3 -1.91 7.81 -10.87
CA ILE A 3 -1.45 6.49 -10.41
C ILE A 3 -2.37 5.93 -9.32
N LYS A 4 -2.86 6.79 -8.41
CA LYS A 4 -3.83 6.42 -7.37
C LYS A 4 -5.13 5.85 -7.95
N GLN A 5 -5.66 6.46 -9.01
CA GLN A 5 -6.86 5.97 -9.69
C GLN A 5 -6.62 4.61 -10.38
N ARG A 6 -5.43 4.41 -10.95
CA ARG A 6 -5.07 3.13 -11.58
C ARG A 6 -4.95 2.01 -10.55
N ILE A 7 -4.35 2.30 -9.40
CA ILE A 7 -4.18 1.34 -8.30
C ILE A 7 -5.54 0.98 -7.68
N GLN A 8 -6.40 1.97 -7.42
CA GLN A 8 -7.78 1.71 -6.99
C GLN A 8 -8.53 0.81 -7.96
N LYS A 9 -8.41 1.07 -9.26
CA LYS A 9 -9.04 0.24 -10.28
C LYS A 9 -8.48 -1.18 -10.32
N LEU A 10 -7.16 -1.35 -10.14
CA LEU A 10 -6.53 -2.67 -10.07
C LEU A 10 -7.04 -3.48 -8.87
N GLU A 11 -7.12 -2.85 -7.71
CA GLU A 11 -7.62 -3.49 -6.49
C GLU A 11 -9.10 -3.87 -6.60
N GLN A 12 -9.92 -2.96 -7.12
CA GLN A 12 -11.35 -3.21 -7.37
C GLN A 12 -11.60 -4.29 -8.42
N ASN A 13 -10.78 -4.35 -9.47
CA ASN A 13 -10.85 -5.42 -10.47
C ASN A 13 -10.53 -6.80 -9.88
N ASN A 14 -9.81 -6.85 -8.76
CA ASN A 14 -9.49 -8.06 -8.03
C ASN A 14 -10.50 -8.35 -6.90
N ASN A 15 -11.71 -7.79 -7.00
CA ASN A 15 -12.80 -7.92 -6.02
C ASN A 15 -12.43 -7.55 -4.57
N GLY A 16 -11.37 -6.77 -4.35
CA GLY A 16 -10.88 -6.45 -3.00
C GLY A 16 -10.23 -7.64 -2.26
N GLU A 17 -9.90 -8.72 -2.96
CA GLU A 17 -9.19 -9.87 -2.38
C GLU A 17 -7.69 -9.59 -2.14
N MET A 18 -7.17 -8.49 -2.69
CA MET A 18 -5.78 -8.10 -2.60
C MET A 18 -5.63 -6.68 -2.04
N ILE A 19 -4.69 -6.48 -1.12
CA ILE A 19 -4.30 -5.14 -0.65
C ILE A 19 -3.05 -4.68 -1.41
N ILE A 20 -3.06 -3.42 -1.84
CA ILE A 20 -1.90 -2.82 -2.52
C ILE A 20 -1.21 -1.85 -1.58
N TYR A 21 0.00 -2.17 -1.16
CA TYR A 21 0.86 -1.31 -0.37
C TYR A 21 1.77 -0.47 -1.26
N ILE A 22 1.98 0.77 -0.85
CA ILE A 22 2.90 1.69 -1.50
C ILE A 22 4.10 1.91 -0.59
N THR A 23 5.28 1.63 -1.13
CA THR A 23 6.55 1.72 -0.41
C THR A 23 7.41 2.86 -0.95
N ASP A 24 8.27 3.38 -0.08
CA ASP A 24 9.38 4.22 -0.53
C ASP A 24 10.29 3.39 -1.48
N PRO A 25 11.05 4.06 -2.37
CA PRO A 25 12.12 3.41 -3.11
C PRO A 25 13.12 2.82 -2.11
N HIS A 26 13.43 1.54 -2.26
CA HIS A 26 14.35 0.82 -1.39
C HIS A 26 15.31 0.01 -2.24
N THR A 27 16.47 -0.34 -1.68
CA THR A 27 17.36 -1.33 -2.30
C THR A 27 16.90 -2.73 -1.91
N VAL A 28 17.32 -3.76 -2.66
CA VAL A 28 16.96 -5.15 -2.37
C VAL A 28 17.45 -5.61 -0.98
N ASP A 29 18.47 -4.95 -0.45
CA ASP A 29 19.08 -5.26 0.85
C ASP A 29 18.40 -4.57 2.04
N ASP A 30 17.49 -3.61 1.78
CA ASP A 30 16.79 -2.84 2.81
C ASP A 30 15.33 -3.27 2.93
N GLU A 31 14.79 -3.21 4.16
CA GLU A 31 13.36 -3.44 4.36
C GLU A 31 12.54 -2.30 3.74
N PRO A 32 11.53 -2.60 2.89
CA PRO A 32 10.68 -1.58 2.31
C PRO A 32 9.91 -0.80 3.40
N ILE A 33 9.97 0.52 3.32
CA ILE A 33 9.18 1.40 4.19
C ILE A 33 7.81 1.64 3.55
N ILE A 34 6.77 1.06 4.14
CA ILE A 34 5.38 1.21 3.65
C ILE A 34 4.81 2.56 4.13
N ARG A 35 4.31 3.35 3.18
CA ARG A 35 3.71 4.68 3.43
C ARG A 35 2.20 4.69 3.35
N GLN A 36 1.64 3.96 2.41
CA GLN A 36 0.21 3.98 2.11
C GLN A 36 -0.27 2.58 1.76
N ALA A 37 -1.58 2.37 1.91
CA ALA A 37 -2.26 1.17 1.46
C ALA A 37 -3.52 1.58 0.68
N CYS A 38 -3.83 0.82 -0.36
CA CYS A 38 -5.14 0.83 -1.01
C CYS A 38 -5.88 -0.45 -0.57
N VAL A 39 -6.97 -0.25 0.16
CA VAL A 39 -7.77 -1.31 0.79
C VAL A 39 -9.23 -1.05 0.46
N ASP A 40 -9.90 -1.98 -0.22
CA ASP A 40 -11.31 -1.90 -0.59
C ASP A 40 -11.63 -0.58 -1.34
N GLY A 41 -10.75 -0.21 -2.28
CA GLY A 41 -10.79 1.04 -3.05
C GLY A 41 -10.46 2.31 -2.27
N ARG A 42 -10.10 2.23 -0.98
CA ARG A 42 -9.80 3.38 -0.13
C ARG A 42 -8.31 3.52 0.14
N TRP A 43 -7.81 4.74 0.04
CA TRP A 43 -6.45 5.08 0.41
C TRP A 43 -6.33 5.30 1.91
N ILE A 44 -5.33 4.69 2.51
CA ILE A 44 -5.02 4.78 3.93
C ILE A 44 -3.55 5.15 4.07
N ASP A 45 -3.28 6.29 4.71
CA ASP A 45 -1.92 6.73 5.03
C ASP A 45 -1.43 6.11 6.34
N ARG A 46 -0.12 5.83 6.41
CA ARG A 46 0.56 5.54 7.67
C ARG A 46 0.67 6.82 8.49
N LYS A 47 0.21 6.77 9.74
CA LYS A 47 0.21 7.93 10.63
C LYS A 47 1.63 8.23 11.12
N SER A 48 1.89 9.50 11.46
CA SER A 48 3.14 9.88 12.12
C SER A 48 3.25 9.19 13.48
N GLY A 49 4.37 8.51 13.73
CA GLY A 49 4.62 7.75 14.97
C GLY A 49 3.97 6.35 15.02
N GLU A 50 3.23 5.95 13.99
CA GLU A 50 2.75 4.57 13.83
C GLU A 50 3.87 3.67 13.31
N THR A 51 4.06 2.51 13.94
CA THR A 51 5.01 1.49 13.47
C THR A 51 4.51 0.82 12.20
N GLN A 52 5.42 0.24 11.42
CA GLN A 52 5.06 -0.51 10.21
C GLN A 52 4.13 -1.69 10.54
N ASP A 53 4.43 -2.44 11.60
CA ASP A 53 3.61 -3.58 12.04
C ASP A 53 2.19 -3.17 12.40
N SER A 54 2.02 -2.10 13.20
CA SER A 54 0.67 -1.62 13.56
C SER A 54 -0.10 -1.10 12.35
N PHE A 55 0.60 -0.50 11.38
CA PHE A 55 -0.02 -0.10 10.12
C PHE A 55 -0.50 -1.30 9.30
N LEU A 56 0.33 -2.35 9.19
CA LEU A 56 0.00 -3.60 8.52
C LEU A 56 -1.18 -4.30 9.18
N GLU A 57 -1.18 -4.43 10.51
CA GLU A 57 -2.29 -5.02 11.28
C GLU A 57 -3.60 -4.25 11.08
N ARG A 58 -3.54 -2.91 11.08
CA ARG A 58 -4.72 -2.05 10.88
C ARG A 58 -5.29 -2.12 9.46
N THR A 59 -4.43 -2.29 8.46
CA THR A 59 -4.84 -2.28 7.05
C THR A 59 -5.16 -3.67 6.51
N ASN A 60 -4.56 -4.70 7.09
CA ASN A 60 -4.75 -6.10 6.72
C ASN A 60 -4.90 -7.04 7.94
N PRO A 61 -5.93 -6.84 8.78
CA PRO A 61 -6.11 -7.64 10.00
C PRO A 61 -6.41 -9.12 9.74
N THR A 62 -6.86 -9.45 8.52
CA THR A 62 -7.21 -10.82 8.11
C THR A 62 -6.16 -11.44 7.21
N GLU A 63 -4.97 -10.84 7.10
CA GLU A 63 -3.84 -11.34 6.31
C GLU A 63 -4.21 -11.70 4.84
N ARG A 64 -5.03 -10.86 4.20
CA ARG A 64 -5.32 -10.91 2.77
C ARG A 64 -4.03 -10.91 1.97
N HIS A 65 -4.09 -11.48 0.78
CA HIS A 65 -2.98 -11.40 -0.17
C HIS A 65 -2.63 -9.92 -0.41
N SER A 66 -1.34 -9.60 -0.43
CA SER A 66 -0.91 -8.22 -0.59
C SER A 66 0.28 -8.11 -1.52
N VAL A 67 0.38 -6.95 -2.17
CA VAL A 67 1.48 -6.62 -3.08
C VAL A 67 2.04 -5.26 -2.73
N CYS A 68 3.35 -5.10 -2.86
CA CYS A 68 4.03 -3.83 -2.66
C CYS A 68 4.38 -3.21 -4.02
N ILE A 69 4.11 -1.91 -4.16
CA ILE A 69 4.50 -1.11 -5.32
C ILE A 69 5.39 0.02 -4.81
N GLU A 70 6.62 0.06 -5.30
CA GLU A 70 7.51 1.18 -5.05
C GLU A 70 7.02 2.42 -5.79
N SER A 71 6.99 3.55 -5.10
CA SER A 71 6.76 4.83 -5.75
C SER A 71 7.96 5.74 -5.62
N SER A 72 8.43 6.25 -6.76
CA SER A 72 9.31 7.41 -6.82
C SER A 72 8.53 8.62 -6.27
N VAL A 73 9.17 9.40 -5.39
CA VAL A 73 8.57 10.57 -4.68
C VAL A 73 7.99 11.62 -5.64
N GLU A 74 8.34 11.58 -6.92
CA GLU A 74 7.87 12.51 -7.95
C GLU A 74 6.55 12.13 -8.63
N SER A 75 5.96 10.95 -8.37
CA SER A 75 4.91 10.37 -9.25
C SER A 75 3.57 10.00 -8.59
N LEU A 76 3.34 10.32 -7.31
CA LEU A 76 2.09 10.00 -6.58
C LEU A 76 1.08 11.14 -6.45
#